data_AF-A0A8T4TRU6-F1
#
_entry.id   AF-A0A8T4TRU6-F1
#
_cell.length_a   1.000
_cell.length_b   1.000
_cell.length_c   1.000
_cell.angle_alpha   90.00
_cell.angle_beta   90.00
_cell.angle_gamma   90.00
#
_symmetry.space_group_name_H-M   'P 1'
#
loop_
_entity.id
_entity.type
_entity.pdbx_description
1 polymer ?
#
loop_
_entity_poly.entity_id
_entity_poly.type
_entity_poly.pdbx_seq_one_letter_code
_entity_poly.pdbx_strand_id
1 'polypeptide(L)'
;MSFLEKIEKWLDNRYNLLLVIILLFALFLRLKYFDINTWSLWWDEATYLATGRYWAFGDTLWAVEAARPPLFMLLIALFYKFGFNELWIRFFTVVVPSLFIVFLTYLLGKELYNEKVGLIAALLASVSWMFLFNIARVHSDLLAVALGLAAIYFFWKGYVIPEKKNTFYLILTGAFLSLGYLTRLSNLLVIGIIGFYLIITEQHKFLKRKELWYAVLFLVLVSIPYMIWGHFHYGSYIPWLGQYGAGAEDAAAQPLAWDVFSVVKIYLVPSMWSWLGKLASIKQDFILYILFFVGLLITLKFVLGIDLVFKNKNKEMNADLMTFLMILITIMFFVVVQRQIGDPRWQMFAAPALFIVIGRGIMWGYDYFKKYSKNGAIAVITVLLLIGIFSQITQADSLLNQRKNDQAGIKSAAEFIKQNSEVGEWVLSNNIHAEMTYWADRPTRGFGKDEEDTLKVIEELKPKFLVITSYFNSLDWTYELPSRHMDLFTPVAAFDIYGKPLVSTEQNPTIVVYKVNI
;
A
#
# COMPACT_ATOMS: atom_id res chain seq x y z
N MET A 1 -22.52 -20.80 29.19
CA MET A 1 -21.14 -20.34 29.04
C MET A 1 -21.14 -18.83 28.83
N SER A 2 -20.62 -18.07 29.79
CA SER A 2 -20.52 -16.61 29.68
C SER A 2 -19.61 -16.19 28.51
N PHE A 3 -19.66 -14.92 28.10
CA PHE A 3 -18.76 -14.41 27.05
C PHE A 3 -17.28 -14.57 27.45
N LEU A 4 -16.97 -14.34 28.73
CA LEU A 4 -15.62 -14.49 29.28
C LEU A 4 -15.18 -15.97 29.25
N GLU A 5 -16.03 -16.90 29.67
CA GLU A 5 -15.72 -18.35 29.60
C GLU A 5 -15.46 -18.82 28.15
N LYS A 6 -16.15 -18.24 27.16
CA LYS A 6 -15.90 -18.55 25.74
C LYS A 6 -14.52 -18.06 25.29
N ILE A 7 -14.08 -16.90 25.79
CA ILE A 7 -12.75 -16.34 25.49
C ILE A 7 -11.68 -17.19 26.17
N GLU A 8 -11.83 -17.51 27.46
CA GLU A 8 -10.89 -18.36 28.20
C GLU A 8 -10.69 -19.70 27.50
N LYS A 9 -11.80 -20.39 27.18
CA LYS A 9 -11.76 -21.66 26.45
C LYS A 9 -11.11 -21.54 25.06
N TRP A 10 -11.26 -20.40 24.39
CA TRP A 10 -10.61 -20.16 23.10
C TRP A 10 -9.10 -19.93 23.26
N LEU A 11 -8.68 -19.24 24.33
CA LEU A 11 -7.29 -18.96 24.67
C LEU A 11 -6.54 -20.18 25.22
N ASP A 12 -7.24 -21.16 25.81
CA ASP A 12 -6.65 -22.45 26.21
C ASP A 12 -5.94 -23.17 25.04
N ASN A 13 -6.37 -22.90 23.81
CA ASN A 13 -5.64 -23.32 22.64
C ASN A 13 -4.37 -22.48 22.45
N ARG A 14 -3.21 -23.12 22.64
CA ARG A 14 -1.88 -22.50 22.47
C ARG A 14 -1.70 -21.70 21.17
N TYR A 15 -2.31 -22.13 20.06
CA TYR A 15 -2.16 -21.42 18.77
C TYR A 15 -2.95 -20.11 18.77
N ASN A 16 -4.11 -20.08 19.42
CA ASN A 16 -4.91 -18.88 19.59
C ASN A 16 -4.22 -17.88 20.54
N LEU A 17 -3.65 -18.37 21.65
CA LEU A 17 -2.84 -17.55 22.54
C LEU A 17 -1.63 -16.94 21.82
N LEU A 18 -0.90 -17.74 21.03
CA LEU A 18 0.23 -17.25 20.24
C LEU A 18 -0.20 -16.21 19.19
N LEU A 19 -1.37 -16.38 18.56
CA LEU A 19 -1.92 -15.38 17.66
C LEU A 19 -2.18 -14.05 18.38
N VAL A 20 -2.79 -14.09 19.58
CA VAL A 20 -3.04 -12.88 20.37
C VAL A 20 -1.72 -12.19 20.72
N ILE A 21 -0.70 -12.94 21.13
CA ILE A 21 0.64 -12.38 21.39
C ILE A 21 1.21 -11.70 20.14
N ILE A 22 1.10 -12.35 18.96
CA ILE A 22 1.54 -11.76 17.69
C ILE A 22 0.76 -10.48 17.36
N LEU A 23 -0.55 -10.45 17.59
CA LEU A 23 -1.38 -9.27 17.33
C LEU A 23 -1.07 -8.12 18.29
N LEU A 24 -0.80 -8.41 19.56
CA LEU A 24 -0.36 -7.41 20.54
C LEU A 24 1.02 -6.87 20.19
N PHE A 25 1.96 -7.73 19.79
CA PHE A 25 3.27 -7.32 19.30
C PHE A 25 3.17 -6.47 18.02
N ALA A 26 2.30 -6.87 17.09
CA ALA A 26 2.00 -6.13 15.88
C ALA A 26 1.45 -4.72 16.20
N LEU A 27 0.52 -4.63 17.16
CA LEU A 27 -0.05 -3.37 17.63
C LEU A 27 1.02 -2.49 18.26
N PHE A 28 1.86 -3.05 19.13
CA PHE A 28 2.97 -2.32 19.74
C PHE A 28 3.89 -1.68 18.67
N LEU A 29 4.32 -2.44 17.67
CA LEU A 29 5.17 -1.91 16.59
C LEU A 29 4.47 -0.81 15.79
N ARG A 30 3.16 -0.93 15.54
CA ARG A 30 2.39 0.10 14.81
C ARG A 30 2.25 1.36 15.64
N LEU A 31 1.96 1.24 16.93
CA LEU A 31 1.88 2.36 17.86
C LEU A 31 3.25 3.06 18.06
N LYS A 32 4.36 2.33 17.94
CA LYS A 32 5.71 2.92 17.95
C LYS A 32 5.93 3.87 16.76
N TYR A 33 5.45 3.51 15.57
CA TYR A 33 5.84 4.19 14.32
C TYR A 33 4.76 5.07 13.69
N PHE A 34 3.48 4.90 14.01
CA PHE A 34 2.39 5.56 13.27
C PHE A 34 2.42 7.10 13.33
N ASP A 35 3.02 7.69 14.36
CA ASP A 35 3.11 9.16 14.51
C ASP A 35 4.48 9.74 14.15
N ILE A 36 5.40 8.94 13.59
CA ILE A 36 6.77 9.41 13.32
C ILE A 36 6.86 10.39 12.15
N ASN A 37 5.90 10.41 11.23
CA ASN A 37 5.96 11.14 9.96
C ASN A 37 5.11 12.43 9.96
N THR A 38 5.15 13.21 11.04
CA THR A 38 4.33 14.45 11.20
C THR A 38 4.85 15.67 10.42
N TRP A 39 6.04 15.56 9.84
CA TRP A 39 6.72 16.61 9.07
C TRP A 39 6.92 16.25 7.60
N SER A 40 6.29 15.16 7.14
CA SER A 40 6.30 14.77 5.74
C SER A 40 4.92 14.28 5.33
N LEU A 41 4.45 14.76 4.18
CA LEU A 41 3.17 14.42 3.59
C LEU A 41 3.40 14.15 2.11
N TRP A 42 3.32 12.88 1.74
CA TRP A 42 3.58 12.49 0.34
C TRP A 42 2.43 12.97 -0.55
N TRP A 43 2.74 13.18 -1.83
CA TRP A 43 1.77 13.58 -2.86
C TRP A 43 0.41 12.86 -2.73
N ASP A 44 0.44 11.52 -2.74
CA ASP A 44 -0.77 10.71 -2.63
C ASP A 44 -1.53 10.95 -1.33
N GLU A 45 -0.80 11.08 -0.21
CA GLU A 45 -1.35 11.34 1.11
C GLU A 45 -2.07 12.68 1.14
N ALA A 46 -1.41 13.72 0.62
CA ALA A 46 -1.97 15.06 0.49
C ALA A 46 -3.23 15.06 -0.38
N THR A 47 -3.19 14.40 -1.55
CA THR A 47 -4.36 14.27 -2.43
C THR A 47 -5.54 13.60 -1.73
N TYR A 48 -5.30 12.51 -0.99
CA TYR A 48 -6.36 11.81 -0.26
C TYR A 48 -6.95 12.64 0.87
N LEU A 49 -6.12 13.32 1.65
CA LEU A 49 -6.55 14.16 2.75
C LEU A 49 -7.26 15.44 2.26
N ALA A 50 -6.73 16.10 1.23
CA ALA A 50 -7.34 17.28 0.60
C ALA A 50 -8.70 16.94 -0.03
N THR A 51 -8.78 15.83 -0.78
CA THR A 51 -10.06 15.36 -1.35
C THR A 51 -11.07 15.02 -0.25
N GLY A 52 -10.64 14.31 0.79
CA GLY A 52 -11.51 13.98 1.91
C GLY A 52 -12.04 15.22 2.63
N ARG A 53 -11.19 16.24 2.81
CA ARG A 53 -11.58 17.52 3.41
C ARG A 53 -12.54 18.31 2.52
N TYR A 54 -12.26 18.37 1.22
CA TYR A 54 -13.17 18.95 0.22
C TYR A 54 -14.56 18.31 0.26
N TRP A 55 -14.63 16.98 0.29
CA TRP A 55 -15.93 16.28 0.39
C TRP A 55 -16.61 16.44 1.74
N ALA A 56 -15.85 16.62 2.82
CA ALA A 56 -16.40 16.85 4.15
C ALA A 56 -16.95 18.27 4.33
N PHE A 57 -16.27 19.30 3.81
CA PHE A 57 -16.58 20.69 4.17
C PHE A 57 -16.74 21.64 2.99
N GLY A 58 -16.25 21.28 1.80
CA GLY A 58 -16.25 22.15 0.62
C GLY A 58 -15.28 23.33 0.70
N ASP A 59 -14.39 23.36 1.70
CA ASP A 59 -13.47 24.47 1.98
C ASP A 59 -12.16 24.38 1.20
N THR A 60 -11.76 23.17 0.82
CA THR A 60 -10.48 22.88 0.16
C THR A 60 -10.72 22.78 -1.34
N LEU A 61 -10.31 23.78 -2.13
CA LEU A 61 -10.43 23.74 -3.59
C LEU A 61 -9.43 22.74 -4.18
N TRP A 62 -9.86 21.47 -4.28
CA TRP A 62 -9.08 20.37 -4.82
C TRP A 62 -9.90 19.54 -5.82
N ALA A 63 -9.34 19.32 -7.00
CA ALA A 63 -9.98 18.49 -8.01
C ALA A 63 -9.76 17.00 -7.72
N VAL A 64 -10.83 16.22 -7.75
CA VAL A 64 -10.73 14.77 -7.58
C VAL A 64 -10.11 14.16 -8.83
N GLU A 65 -9.03 13.39 -8.67
CA GLU A 65 -8.39 12.68 -9.78
C GLU A 65 -9.26 11.50 -10.25
N ALA A 66 -9.53 11.42 -11.56
CA ALA A 66 -10.36 10.38 -12.19
C ALA A 66 -9.86 8.95 -11.92
N ALA A 67 -8.54 8.77 -11.84
CA ALA A 67 -7.88 7.49 -11.60
C ALA A 67 -8.03 6.95 -10.17
N ARG A 68 -8.53 7.74 -9.21
CA ARG A 68 -8.62 7.32 -7.81
C ARG A 68 -10.02 6.79 -7.47
N PRO A 69 -10.15 5.51 -7.10
CA PRO A 69 -11.40 4.99 -6.61
C PRO A 69 -11.85 5.70 -5.31
N PRO A 70 -13.16 5.93 -5.11
CA PRO A 70 -13.64 6.95 -4.17
C PRO A 70 -13.65 6.51 -2.70
N LEU A 71 -13.67 5.21 -2.39
CA LEU A 71 -13.98 4.73 -1.04
C LEU A 71 -12.98 5.23 0.00
N PHE A 72 -11.69 5.25 -0.31
CA PHE A 72 -10.67 5.67 0.65
C PHE A 72 -10.85 7.16 1.04
N MET A 73 -11.14 8.03 0.06
CA MET A 73 -11.41 9.44 0.29
C MET A 73 -12.76 9.67 0.97
N LEU A 74 -13.78 8.85 0.66
CA LEU A 74 -15.08 8.90 1.33
C LEU A 74 -14.96 8.53 2.82
N LEU A 75 -14.12 7.54 3.15
CA LEU A 75 -13.83 7.16 4.55
C LEU A 75 -13.12 8.31 5.28
N ILE A 76 -12.14 8.95 4.65
CA ILE A 76 -11.47 10.13 5.20
C ILE A 76 -12.47 11.27 5.43
N ALA A 77 -13.32 11.57 4.45
CA ALA A 77 -14.35 12.60 4.54
C ALA A 77 -15.33 12.33 5.70
N LEU A 78 -15.76 11.08 5.85
CA LEU A 78 -16.61 10.65 6.95
C LEU A 78 -15.91 10.87 8.30
N PHE A 79 -14.62 10.56 8.41
CA PHE A 79 -13.86 10.77 9.64
C PHE A 79 -13.71 12.26 9.98
N TYR A 80 -13.45 13.11 8.98
CA TYR A 80 -13.48 14.56 9.19
C TYR A 80 -14.84 15.05 9.70
N LYS A 81 -15.95 14.55 9.14
CA LYS A 81 -17.31 14.89 9.62
C LYS A 81 -17.55 14.49 11.08
N PHE A 82 -16.91 13.42 11.56
CA PHE A 82 -16.94 13.02 12.97
C PHE A 82 -15.96 13.80 13.87
N GLY A 83 -15.23 14.78 13.33
CA GLY A 83 -14.29 15.61 14.08
C GLY A 83 -12.93 14.93 14.33
N PHE A 84 -12.60 13.87 13.60
CA PHE A 84 -11.28 13.25 13.70
C PHE A 84 -10.20 14.10 13.01
N ASN A 85 -9.04 14.19 13.64
CA ASN A 85 -7.84 14.78 13.06
C ASN A 85 -7.04 13.74 12.25
N GLU A 86 -5.96 14.18 11.61
CA GLU A 86 -5.07 13.33 10.80
C GLU A 86 -4.57 12.09 11.55
N LEU A 87 -4.26 12.21 12.84
CA LEU A 87 -3.78 11.11 13.67
C LEU A 87 -4.82 9.99 13.76
N TRP A 88 -6.08 10.34 14.05
CA TRP A 88 -7.18 9.37 14.10
C TRP A 88 -7.54 8.82 12.72
N ILE A 89 -7.51 9.66 11.69
CA ILE A 89 -7.70 9.22 10.30
C ILE A 89 -6.64 8.18 9.94
N ARG A 90 -5.36 8.43 10.22
CA ARG A 90 -4.26 7.47 10.01
C ARG A 90 -4.46 6.20 10.83
N PHE A 91 -4.89 6.32 12.08
CA PHE A 91 -5.15 5.15 12.93
C PHE A 91 -6.22 4.23 12.31
N PHE A 92 -7.38 4.77 11.91
CA PHE A 92 -8.47 3.96 11.37
C PHE A 92 -8.26 3.51 9.92
N THR A 93 -7.58 4.30 9.09
CA THR A 93 -7.38 3.99 7.66
C THR A 93 -6.10 3.18 7.39
N VAL A 94 -5.14 3.16 8.33
CA VAL A 94 -3.82 2.54 8.12
C VAL A 94 -3.48 1.54 9.23
N VAL A 95 -3.55 1.95 10.51
CA VAL A 95 -3.16 1.08 11.64
C VAL A 95 -4.09 -0.12 11.77
N VAL A 96 -5.41 0.13 11.79
CA VAL A 96 -6.42 -0.93 11.90
C VAL A 96 -6.34 -1.93 10.72
N PRO A 97 -6.31 -1.49 9.45
CA PRO A 97 -6.15 -2.42 8.33
C PRO A 97 -4.84 -3.20 8.37
N SER A 98 -3.73 -2.57 8.79
CA SER A 98 -2.44 -3.25 8.94
C SER A 98 -2.47 -4.39 9.98
N LEU A 99 -3.23 -4.24 11.06
CA LEU A 99 -3.48 -5.33 12.02
C LEU A 99 -4.35 -6.43 11.40
N PHE A 100 -5.36 -6.02 10.62
CA PHE A 100 -6.24 -6.96 9.94
C PHE A 100 -5.48 -7.79 8.90
N ILE A 101 -4.49 -7.23 8.22
CA ILE A 101 -3.57 -7.98 7.33
C ILE A 101 -2.86 -9.10 8.11
N VAL A 102 -2.31 -8.81 9.28
CA VAL A 102 -1.63 -9.83 10.11
C VAL A 102 -2.59 -10.95 10.48
N PHE A 103 -3.79 -10.59 10.94
CA PHE A 103 -4.83 -11.55 11.31
C PHE A 103 -5.30 -12.40 10.11
N LEU A 104 -5.59 -11.78 8.97
CA LEU A 104 -6.01 -12.48 7.76
C LEU A 104 -4.90 -13.35 7.17
N THR A 105 -3.64 -12.94 7.30
CA THR A 105 -2.48 -13.76 6.90
C THR A 105 -2.41 -15.04 7.74
N TYR A 106 -2.65 -14.96 9.05
CA TYR A 106 -2.79 -16.16 9.89
C TYR A 106 -3.94 -17.04 9.42
N LEU A 107 -5.13 -16.46 9.23
CA LEU A 107 -6.32 -17.21 8.85
C LEU A 107 -6.14 -17.93 7.51
N LEU A 108 -5.61 -17.24 6.51
CA LEU A 108 -5.30 -17.82 5.20
C LEU A 108 -4.25 -18.92 5.32
N GLY A 109 -3.10 -18.66 5.96
CA GLY A 109 -2.05 -19.66 6.12
C GLY A 109 -2.53 -20.91 6.88
N LYS A 110 -3.41 -20.74 7.87
CA LYS A 110 -4.07 -21.82 8.60
C LYS A 110 -4.98 -22.65 7.69
N GLU A 111 -5.86 -22.02 6.93
CA GLU A 111 -6.86 -22.72 6.12
C GLU A 111 -6.27 -23.36 4.86
N LEU A 112 -5.24 -22.73 4.27
CA LEU A 112 -4.45 -23.25 3.16
C LEU A 112 -3.61 -24.46 3.61
N TYR A 113 -2.97 -24.37 4.77
CA TYR A 113 -2.04 -25.37 5.25
C TYR A 113 -2.35 -25.84 6.68
N ASN A 114 -1.88 -25.10 7.69
CA ASN A 114 -2.06 -25.44 9.10
C ASN A 114 -1.72 -24.25 10.02
N GLU A 115 -2.06 -24.35 11.30
CA GLU A 115 -1.88 -23.29 12.30
C GLU A 115 -0.43 -22.79 12.40
N LYS A 116 0.57 -23.68 12.24
CA LYS A 116 1.98 -23.29 12.36
C LYS A 116 2.42 -22.41 11.21
N VAL A 117 2.05 -22.78 9.97
CA VAL A 117 2.32 -21.95 8.79
C VAL A 117 1.62 -20.60 8.92
N GLY A 118 0.36 -20.59 9.37
CA GLY A 118 -0.37 -19.35 9.66
C GLY A 118 0.32 -18.46 10.69
N LEU A 119 0.78 -19.03 11.81
CA LEU A 119 1.45 -18.25 12.87
C LEU A 119 2.79 -17.67 12.40
N ILE A 120 3.59 -18.46 11.68
CA ILE A 120 4.85 -17.97 11.11
C ILE A 120 4.59 -16.84 10.11
N ALA A 121 3.61 -17.02 9.21
CA ALA A 121 3.27 -16.00 8.23
C ALA A 121 2.76 -14.70 8.87
N ALA A 122 1.94 -14.80 9.91
CA ALA A 122 1.46 -13.64 10.66
C ALA A 122 2.57 -12.95 11.44
N LEU A 123 3.50 -13.70 12.03
CA LEU A 123 4.68 -13.13 12.69
C LEU A 123 5.53 -12.33 11.70
N LEU A 124 5.81 -12.87 10.51
CA LEU A 124 6.53 -12.15 9.45
C LEU A 124 5.76 -10.92 8.94
N ALA A 125 4.44 -11.04 8.75
CA ALA A 125 3.60 -9.90 8.41
C ALA A 125 3.59 -8.81 9.51
N SER A 126 3.72 -9.18 10.79
CA SER A 126 3.72 -8.22 11.90
C SER A 126 4.95 -7.30 11.90
N VAL A 127 6.09 -7.82 11.39
CA VAL A 127 7.40 -7.14 11.37
C VAL A 127 7.81 -6.63 10.00
N SER A 128 7.05 -6.97 8.94
CA SER A 128 7.32 -6.57 7.56
C SER A 128 7.70 -5.09 7.47
N TRP A 129 8.93 -4.81 7.02
CA TRP A 129 9.42 -3.44 6.92
C TRP A 129 8.50 -2.61 6.04
N MET A 130 7.92 -3.24 5.01
CA MET A 130 7.05 -2.61 4.05
C MET A 130 5.71 -2.17 4.66
N PHE A 131 5.14 -3.01 5.54
CA PHE A 131 3.91 -2.68 6.25
C PHE A 131 4.15 -1.64 7.34
N LEU A 132 5.30 -1.72 8.04
CA LEU A 132 5.68 -0.76 9.06
C LEU A 132 6.03 0.61 8.46
N PHE A 133 6.74 0.66 7.33
CA PHE A 133 7.05 1.91 6.64
C PHE A 133 5.80 2.67 6.21
N ASN A 134 4.78 1.95 5.72
CA ASN A 134 3.52 2.56 5.29
C ASN A 134 2.57 2.88 6.46
N ILE A 135 2.89 2.53 7.71
CA ILE A 135 2.02 2.81 8.86
C ILE A 135 1.92 4.31 9.19
N ALA A 136 2.96 5.06 8.82
CA ALA A 136 3.08 6.47 9.15
C ALA A 136 2.48 7.39 8.07
N ARG A 137 1.84 6.84 7.03
CA ARG A 137 1.34 7.58 5.86
C ARG A 137 -0.10 7.16 5.55
N VAL A 138 -0.99 8.12 5.34
CA VAL A 138 -2.40 7.91 4.93
C VAL A 138 -2.47 7.49 3.46
N HIS A 139 -2.10 6.23 3.22
CA HIS A 139 -2.15 5.60 1.91
C HIS A 139 -3.24 4.52 1.84
N SER A 140 -3.86 4.39 0.67
CA SER A 140 -4.91 3.38 0.39
C SER A 140 -4.38 1.94 0.35
N ASP A 141 -3.06 1.74 0.27
CA ASP A 141 -2.42 0.44 0.05
C ASP A 141 -2.77 -0.61 1.12
N LEU A 142 -2.63 -0.27 2.41
CA LEU A 142 -2.85 -1.23 3.49
C LEU A 142 -4.33 -1.60 3.63
N LEU A 143 -5.25 -0.65 3.44
CA LEU A 143 -6.68 -0.95 3.39
C LEU A 143 -7.01 -1.86 2.21
N ALA A 144 -6.45 -1.55 1.03
CA ALA A 144 -6.65 -2.36 -0.16
C ALA A 144 -6.19 -3.80 0.03
N VAL A 145 -4.99 -4.02 0.60
CA VAL A 145 -4.47 -5.37 0.88
C VAL A 145 -5.36 -6.11 1.89
N ALA A 146 -5.80 -5.44 2.96
CA ALA A 146 -6.68 -6.05 3.95
C ALA A 146 -8.01 -6.53 3.33
N LEU A 147 -8.64 -5.69 2.50
CA LEU A 147 -9.89 -6.04 1.82
C LEU A 147 -9.69 -7.18 0.81
N GLY A 148 -8.62 -7.13 0.02
CA GLY A 148 -8.31 -8.21 -0.93
C GLY A 148 -8.01 -9.55 -0.26
N LEU A 149 -7.29 -9.56 0.86
CA LEU A 149 -7.08 -10.78 1.65
C LEU A 149 -8.37 -11.32 2.26
N ALA A 150 -9.26 -10.44 2.72
CA ALA A 150 -10.57 -10.85 3.23
C ALA A 150 -11.39 -11.53 2.12
N ALA A 151 -11.38 -10.97 0.90
CA ALA A 151 -12.04 -11.57 -0.26
C ALA A 151 -11.50 -12.98 -0.56
N ILE A 152 -10.17 -13.16 -0.61
CA ILE A 152 -9.56 -14.48 -0.83
C ILE A 152 -9.90 -15.44 0.31
N TYR A 153 -9.85 -14.99 1.57
CA TYR A 153 -10.16 -15.83 2.73
C TYR A 153 -11.60 -16.34 2.70
N PHE A 154 -12.57 -15.45 2.45
CA PHE A 154 -13.97 -15.86 2.37
C PHE A 154 -14.26 -16.71 1.12
N PHE A 155 -13.58 -16.44 0.00
CA PHE A 155 -13.66 -17.30 -1.18
C PHE A 155 -13.16 -18.71 -0.86
N TRP A 156 -11.96 -18.81 -0.29
CA TRP A 156 -11.35 -20.08 0.08
C TRP A 156 -12.23 -20.87 1.04
N LYS A 157 -12.70 -20.22 2.10
CA LYS A 157 -13.54 -20.83 3.13
C LYS A 157 -14.93 -21.24 2.62
N GLY A 158 -15.56 -20.38 1.81
CA GLY A 158 -16.93 -20.56 1.34
C GLY A 158 -17.08 -21.39 0.09
N TYR A 159 -16.01 -21.55 -0.70
CA TYR A 159 -16.05 -22.24 -1.99
C TYR A 159 -15.20 -23.51 -2.00
N VAL A 160 -13.96 -23.44 -1.52
CA VAL A 160 -12.98 -24.51 -1.69
C VAL A 160 -13.11 -25.57 -0.60
N ILE A 161 -13.34 -25.17 0.65
CA ILE A 161 -13.44 -26.10 1.79
C ILE A 161 -14.83 -26.74 1.83
N PRO A 162 -14.99 -28.05 1.55
CA PRO A 162 -16.30 -28.68 1.41
C PRO A 162 -17.18 -28.56 2.66
N GLU A 163 -16.60 -28.73 3.85
CA GLU A 163 -17.35 -28.72 5.11
C GLU A 163 -17.77 -27.30 5.56
N LYS A 164 -17.21 -26.25 4.93
CA LYS A 164 -17.45 -24.85 5.28
C LYS A 164 -18.20 -24.08 4.17
N LYS A 165 -18.62 -24.77 3.11
CA LYS A 165 -19.37 -24.16 2.00
C LYS A 165 -20.60 -23.42 2.52
N ASN A 166 -20.66 -22.14 2.23
CA ASN A 166 -21.75 -21.27 2.65
C ASN A 166 -21.84 -20.08 1.68
N THR A 167 -23.03 -19.90 1.09
CA THR A 167 -23.32 -18.79 0.18
C THR A 167 -23.04 -17.43 0.81
N PHE A 168 -23.23 -17.28 2.13
CA PHE A 168 -22.92 -16.03 2.83
C PHE A 168 -21.44 -15.65 2.70
N TYR A 169 -20.51 -16.61 2.73
CA TYR A 169 -19.10 -16.33 2.51
C TYR A 169 -18.82 -15.83 1.08
N LEU A 170 -19.56 -16.31 0.08
CA LEU A 170 -19.43 -15.80 -1.30
C LEU A 170 -20.00 -14.40 -1.48
N ILE A 171 -21.06 -14.06 -0.75
CA ILE A 171 -21.55 -12.67 -0.66
C ILE A 171 -20.47 -11.79 -0.03
N LEU A 172 -19.83 -12.24 1.05
CA LEU A 172 -18.70 -11.53 1.66
C LEU A 172 -17.52 -11.42 0.68
N THR A 173 -17.19 -12.46 -0.09
CA THR A 173 -16.19 -12.37 -1.18
C THR A 173 -16.52 -11.23 -2.12
N GLY A 174 -17.75 -11.17 -2.65
CA GLY A 174 -18.21 -10.07 -3.51
C GLY A 174 -18.08 -8.71 -2.83
N ALA A 175 -18.50 -8.60 -1.57
CA ALA A 175 -18.42 -7.35 -0.81
C ALA A 175 -16.99 -6.85 -0.65
N PHE A 176 -16.07 -7.71 -0.21
CA PHE A 176 -14.67 -7.32 -0.03
C PHE A 176 -13.95 -7.05 -1.36
N LEU A 177 -14.29 -7.77 -2.45
CA LEU A 177 -13.79 -7.43 -3.79
C LEU A 177 -14.25 -6.04 -4.22
N SER A 178 -15.52 -5.71 -3.97
CA SER A 178 -16.10 -4.40 -4.33
C SER A 178 -15.47 -3.26 -3.57
N LEU A 179 -15.40 -3.40 -2.24
CA LEU A 179 -14.78 -2.40 -1.38
C LEU A 179 -13.29 -2.27 -1.71
N GLY A 180 -12.62 -3.39 -1.99
CA GLY A 180 -11.22 -3.40 -2.42
C GLY A 180 -11.02 -2.60 -3.71
N TYR A 181 -11.83 -2.87 -4.74
CA TYR A 181 -11.81 -2.14 -6.02
C TYR A 181 -12.08 -0.64 -5.83
N LEU A 182 -13.09 -0.30 -5.03
CA LEU A 182 -13.42 1.10 -4.72
C LEU A 182 -12.39 1.79 -3.81
N THR A 183 -11.48 1.05 -3.19
CA THR A 183 -10.35 1.61 -2.42
C THR A 183 -9.14 1.85 -3.32
N ARG A 184 -8.78 0.85 -4.14
CA ARG A 184 -7.61 0.88 -5.00
C ARG A 184 -7.75 -0.12 -6.14
N LEU A 185 -7.38 0.31 -7.35
CA LEU A 185 -7.48 -0.51 -8.57
C LEU A 185 -6.63 -1.79 -8.54
N SER A 186 -5.57 -1.83 -7.72
CA SER A 186 -4.77 -3.04 -7.54
C SER A 186 -5.58 -4.23 -7.00
N ASN A 187 -6.76 -4.01 -6.40
CA ASN A 187 -7.66 -5.10 -6.02
C ASN A 187 -8.32 -5.82 -7.20
N LEU A 188 -8.25 -5.29 -8.44
CA LEU A 188 -8.60 -6.06 -9.63
C LEU A 188 -7.72 -7.31 -9.80
N LEU A 189 -6.49 -7.29 -9.26
CA LEU A 189 -5.62 -8.46 -9.22
C LEU A 189 -6.25 -9.62 -8.44
N VAL A 190 -7.04 -9.33 -7.41
CA VAL A 190 -7.74 -10.36 -6.62
C VAL A 190 -8.82 -11.06 -7.43
N ILE A 191 -9.54 -10.30 -8.26
CA ILE A 191 -10.49 -10.85 -9.24
C ILE A 191 -9.73 -11.77 -10.22
N GLY A 192 -8.57 -11.33 -10.70
CA GLY A 192 -7.67 -12.14 -11.53
C GLY A 192 -7.26 -13.44 -10.84
N ILE A 193 -6.77 -13.37 -9.60
CA ILE A 193 -6.32 -14.54 -8.81
C ILE A 193 -7.46 -15.56 -8.66
N ILE A 194 -8.65 -15.12 -8.22
CA ILE A 194 -9.81 -16.00 -8.05
C ILE A 194 -10.28 -16.54 -9.41
N GLY A 195 -10.31 -15.71 -10.44
CA GLY A 195 -10.70 -16.09 -11.81
C GLY A 195 -9.78 -17.16 -12.39
N PHE A 196 -8.46 -16.95 -12.37
CA PHE A 196 -7.48 -17.94 -12.82
C PHE A 196 -7.54 -19.22 -11.99
N TYR A 197 -7.73 -19.12 -10.67
CA TYR A 197 -7.93 -20.31 -9.83
C TYR A 197 -9.14 -21.13 -10.28
N LEU A 198 -10.29 -20.48 -10.54
CA LEU A 198 -11.52 -21.14 -10.99
C LEU A 198 -11.37 -21.72 -12.40
N ILE A 199 -10.72 -21.01 -13.32
CA ILE A 199 -10.44 -21.49 -14.69
C ILE A 199 -9.57 -22.75 -14.64
N ILE A 200 -8.54 -22.76 -13.80
CA ILE A 200 -7.62 -23.90 -13.69
C ILE A 200 -8.32 -25.09 -13.01
N THR A 201 -9.07 -24.87 -11.92
CA THR A 201 -9.65 -25.96 -11.11
C THR A 201 -11.00 -26.47 -11.60
N GLU A 202 -11.82 -25.62 -12.23
CA GLU A 202 -13.18 -25.96 -12.68
C GLU A 202 -13.43 -25.71 -14.18
N GLN A 203 -12.48 -25.12 -14.92
CA GLN A 203 -12.63 -24.77 -16.34
C GLN A 203 -13.86 -23.87 -16.57
N HIS A 204 -14.81 -24.25 -17.41
CA HIS A 204 -16.05 -23.48 -17.63
C HIS A 204 -17.18 -23.85 -16.65
N LYS A 205 -16.99 -24.87 -15.79
CA LYS A 205 -18.06 -25.39 -14.92
C LYS A 205 -18.43 -24.42 -13.81
N PHE A 206 -17.50 -23.58 -13.35
CA PHE A 206 -17.78 -22.58 -12.32
C PHE A 206 -18.83 -21.56 -12.76
N LEU A 207 -18.94 -21.27 -14.07
CA LEU A 207 -19.95 -20.36 -14.62
C LEU A 207 -21.39 -20.84 -14.37
N LYS A 208 -21.58 -22.15 -14.14
CA LYS A 208 -22.89 -22.73 -13.80
C LYS A 208 -23.22 -22.65 -12.31
N ARG A 209 -22.30 -22.16 -11.46
CA ARG A 209 -22.50 -22.02 -10.01
C ARG A 209 -23.18 -20.70 -9.71
N LYS A 210 -24.49 -20.75 -9.41
CA LYS A 210 -25.30 -19.57 -9.05
C LYS A 210 -24.70 -18.76 -7.89
N GLU A 211 -23.99 -19.44 -6.99
CA GLU A 211 -23.45 -18.81 -5.78
C GLU A 211 -22.30 -17.86 -6.10
N LEU A 212 -21.52 -18.11 -7.16
CA LEU A 212 -20.47 -17.20 -7.62
C LEU A 212 -21.05 -15.94 -8.25
N TRP A 213 -22.24 -16.05 -8.86
CA TRP A 213 -22.92 -14.89 -9.44
C TRP A 213 -23.43 -13.91 -8.38
N TYR A 214 -23.62 -14.32 -7.12
CA TYR A 214 -23.87 -13.36 -6.04
C TYR A 214 -22.67 -12.46 -5.77
N ALA A 215 -21.45 -13.01 -5.84
CA ALA A 215 -20.24 -12.21 -5.69
C ALA A 215 -20.10 -11.18 -6.83
N VAL A 216 -20.39 -11.61 -8.07
CA VAL A 216 -20.40 -10.73 -9.26
C VAL A 216 -21.50 -9.68 -9.16
N LEU A 217 -22.72 -10.06 -8.79
CA LEU A 217 -23.84 -9.15 -8.63
C LEU A 217 -23.52 -8.07 -7.59
N PHE A 218 -22.97 -8.44 -6.44
CA PHE A 218 -22.59 -7.48 -5.41
C PHE A 218 -21.49 -6.52 -5.91
N LEU A 219 -20.49 -7.04 -6.64
CA LEU A 219 -19.46 -6.22 -7.29
C LEU A 219 -20.04 -5.17 -8.23
N VAL A 220 -20.97 -5.58 -9.09
CA VAL A 220 -21.65 -4.66 -10.01
C VAL A 220 -22.46 -3.63 -9.22
N LEU A 221 -23.32 -4.08 -8.31
CA LEU A 221 -24.21 -3.19 -7.55
C LEU A 221 -23.46 -2.11 -6.76
N VAL A 222 -22.37 -2.49 -6.09
CA VAL A 222 -21.54 -1.54 -5.32
C VAL A 222 -20.72 -0.62 -6.22
N SER A 223 -20.39 -1.04 -7.44
CA SER A 223 -19.65 -0.20 -8.40
C SER A 223 -20.54 0.81 -9.13
N ILE A 224 -21.85 0.57 -9.24
CA ILE A 224 -22.79 1.45 -9.98
C ILE A 224 -22.70 2.92 -9.55
N PRO A 225 -22.75 3.28 -8.24
CA PRO A 225 -22.67 4.69 -7.84
C PRO A 225 -21.40 5.38 -8.32
N TYR A 226 -20.26 4.69 -8.25
CA TYR A 226 -18.99 5.22 -8.75
C TYR A 226 -19.01 5.39 -10.27
N MET A 227 -19.59 4.44 -11.02
CA MET A 227 -19.70 4.53 -12.47
C MET A 227 -20.61 5.70 -12.90
N ILE A 228 -21.74 5.90 -12.22
CA ILE A 228 -22.64 7.03 -12.46
C ILE A 228 -21.93 8.35 -12.17
N TRP A 229 -21.30 8.47 -10.99
CA TRP A 229 -20.52 9.65 -10.62
C TRP A 229 -19.42 9.95 -11.65
N GLY A 230 -18.72 8.91 -12.10
CA GLY A 230 -17.68 8.99 -13.12
C GLY A 230 -18.20 9.55 -14.45
N HIS A 231 -19.38 9.11 -14.88
CA HIS A 231 -19.99 9.61 -16.11
C HIS A 231 -20.30 11.11 -16.04
N PHE A 232 -20.86 11.57 -14.92
CA PHE A 232 -21.19 12.99 -14.75
C PHE A 232 -19.97 13.90 -14.56
N HIS A 233 -18.87 13.42 -13.97
CA HIS A 233 -17.70 14.25 -13.69
C HIS A 233 -16.60 14.17 -14.77
N TYR A 234 -16.49 13.03 -15.45
CA TYR A 234 -15.40 12.78 -16.41
C TYR A 234 -15.89 12.32 -17.78
N GLY A 235 -17.21 12.25 -18.00
CA GLY A 235 -17.79 11.78 -19.26
C GLY A 235 -17.66 10.27 -19.50
N SER A 236 -17.13 9.50 -18.54
CA SER A 236 -16.89 8.05 -18.68
C SER A 236 -17.41 7.27 -17.49
N TYR A 237 -18.09 6.15 -17.73
CA TYR A 237 -18.51 5.22 -16.66
C TYR A 237 -17.34 4.52 -15.96
N ILE A 238 -16.15 4.55 -16.57
CA ILE A 238 -14.93 3.97 -16.01
C ILE A 238 -13.80 4.97 -16.22
N PRO A 239 -13.76 6.07 -15.43
CA PRO A 239 -12.85 7.20 -15.67
C PRO A 239 -11.38 6.80 -15.66
N TRP A 240 -11.01 5.87 -14.80
CA TRP A 240 -9.64 5.38 -14.69
C TRP A 240 -9.15 4.67 -15.96
N LEU A 241 -10.03 4.10 -16.80
CA LEU A 241 -9.59 3.49 -18.08
C LEU A 241 -9.00 4.52 -19.03
N GLY A 242 -9.52 5.75 -19.06
CA GLY A 242 -8.95 6.81 -19.91
C GLY A 242 -7.57 7.25 -19.42
N GLN A 243 -7.44 7.47 -18.10
CA GLN A 243 -6.19 7.94 -17.50
C GLN A 243 -5.07 6.89 -17.52
N TYR A 244 -5.38 5.63 -17.19
CA TYR A 244 -4.39 4.55 -17.27
C TYR A 244 -4.24 3.99 -18.70
N GLY A 245 -5.22 4.15 -19.57
CA GLY A 245 -5.16 3.72 -20.97
C GLY A 245 -4.09 4.46 -21.76
N ALA A 246 -4.01 5.79 -21.60
CA ALA A 246 -2.93 6.58 -22.20
C ALA A 246 -1.54 6.12 -21.71
N GLY A 247 -1.38 5.92 -20.40
CA GLY A 247 -0.13 5.39 -19.85
C GLY A 247 0.17 3.93 -20.24
N ALA A 248 -0.85 3.14 -20.57
CA ALA A 248 -0.68 1.76 -21.03
C ALA A 248 -0.17 1.68 -22.47
N GLU A 249 -0.48 2.64 -23.34
CA GLU A 249 0.10 2.74 -24.68
C GLU A 249 1.61 3.03 -24.59
N ASP A 250 2.00 4.00 -23.76
CA ASP A 250 3.41 4.32 -23.50
C ASP A 250 4.14 3.13 -22.85
N ALA A 251 3.51 2.47 -21.87
CA ALA A 251 4.06 1.27 -21.25
C ALA A 251 4.21 0.13 -22.27
N ALA A 252 3.24 -0.08 -23.16
CA ALA A 252 3.29 -1.13 -24.18
C ALA A 252 4.44 -0.96 -25.19
N ALA A 253 5.00 0.25 -25.32
CA ALA A 253 6.20 0.51 -26.09
C ALA A 253 7.50 0.07 -25.37
N GLN A 254 7.50 -0.08 -24.05
CA GLN A 254 8.66 -0.49 -23.25
C GLN A 254 8.86 -2.01 -23.24
N PRO A 255 10.08 -2.56 -23.10
CA PRO A 255 10.28 -4.00 -22.91
C PRO A 255 9.57 -4.55 -21.67
N LEU A 256 9.38 -5.88 -21.61
CA LEU A 256 8.89 -6.54 -20.40
C LEU A 256 9.84 -6.31 -19.22
N ALA A 257 9.30 -5.87 -18.09
CA ALA A 257 10.07 -5.52 -16.90
C ALA A 257 10.36 -6.74 -16.03
N TRP A 258 11.25 -7.62 -16.50
CA TRP A 258 11.66 -8.82 -15.77
C TRP A 258 12.37 -8.52 -14.44
N ASP A 259 12.92 -7.31 -14.31
CA ASP A 259 13.51 -6.78 -13.09
C ASP A 259 12.49 -6.61 -11.94
N VAL A 260 11.19 -6.61 -12.22
CA VAL A 260 10.10 -6.65 -11.21
C VAL A 260 10.24 -7.85 -10.26
N PHE A 261 10.80 -8.98 -10.68
CA PHE A 261 11.05 -10.11 -9.78
C PHE A 261 12.00 -9.76 -8.63
N SER A 262 12.79 -8.68 -8.75
CA SER A 262 13.60 -8.14 -7.66
C SER A 262 12.76 -7.66 -6.47
N VAL A 263 11.44 -7.43 -6.62
CA VAL A 263 10.56 -7.08 -5.49
C VAL A 263 10.58 -8.12 -4.37
N VAL A 264 10.69 -9.41 -4.73
CA VAL A 264 10.76 -10.50 -3.74
C VAL A 264 12.01 -10.32 -2.90
N LYS A 265 13.14 -9.95 -3.52
CA LYS A 265 14.36 -9.60 -2.82
C LYS A 265 14.17 -8.31 -2.00
N ILE A 266 13.55 -7.27 -2.54
CA ILE A 266 13.29 -6.00 -1.83
C ILE A 266 12.47 -6.23 -0.54
N TYR A 267 11.49 -7.13 -0.59
CA TYR A 267 10.65 -7.43 0.57
C TYR A 267 11.36 -8.30 1.62
N LEU A 268 12.20 -9.23 1.18
CA LEU A 268 12.78 -10.27 2.04
C LEU A 268 14.22 -10.03 2.45
N VAL A 269 14.95 -9.21 1.69
CA VAL A 269 16.37 -8.86 1.89
C VAL A 269 16.46 -7.34 2.05
N PRO A 270 16.18 -6.83 3.25
CA PRO A 270 16.41 -5.43 3.60
C PRO A 270 17.76 -4.91 3.12
N SER A 271 17.75 -3.81 2.36
CA SER A 271 18.96 -3.23 1.77
C SER A 271 19.76 -2.40 2.77
N MET A 272 20.15 -2.93 3.93
CA MET A 272 21.03 -2.24 4.88
C MET A 272 21.89 -3.21 5.71
N TRP A 273 23.03 -3.59 5.15
CA TRP A 273 24.21 -4.08 5.89
C TRP A 273 25.53 -3.52 5.32
N SER A 274 25.54 -2.25 4.88
CA SER A 274 26.77 -1.59 4.41
C SER A 274 27.64 -0.99 5.53
N TRP A 275 27.18 -0.97 6.79
CA TRP A 275 27.91 -0.33 7.90
C TRP A 275 28.52 -1.29 8.95
N LEU A 276 28.05 -2.54 9.06
CA LEU A 276 28.76 -3.59 9.82
C LEU A 276 29.81 -4.24 8.91
N GLY A 277 30.95 -3.58 8.82
CA GLY A 277 32.03 -3.87 7.89
C GLY A 277 32.52 -5.31 7.91
N LYS A 278 32.84 -5.81 6.71
CA LYS A 278 33.90 -6.76 6.30
C LYS A 278 34.25 -8.00 7.15
N LEU A 279 33.61 -8.28 8.29
CA LEU A 279 33.95 -9.37 9.22
C LEU A 279 32.82 -10.38 9.44
N ALA A 280 31.63 -10.16 8.90
CA ALA A 280 30.57 -11.16 8.79
C ALA A 280 30.23 -11.40 7.31
N SER A 281 31.00 -12.27 6.65
CA SER A 281 30.82 -12.63 5.23
C SER A 281 29.56 -13.46 4.94
N ILE A 282 28.66 -13.62 5.91
CA ILE A 282 27.31 -14.15 5.69
C ILE A 282 26.37 -12.95 5.65
N LYS A 283 25.86 -12.64 4.45
CA LYS A 283 24.78 -11.68 4.23
C LYS A 283 23.53 -12.19 4.96
N GLN A 284 23.36 -11.84 6.25
CA GLN A 284 22.26 -12.31 7.11
C GLN A 284 20.88 -12.00 6.52
N ASP A 285 20.80 -10.96 5.68
CA ASP A 285 19.59 -10.55 4.98
C ASP A 285 19.06 -11.59 3.97
N PHE A 286 19.84 -12.62 3.60
CA PHE A 286 19.41 -13.66 2.65
C PHE A 286 18.59 -14.79 3.29
N ILE A 287 18.48 -14.88 4.62
CA ILE A 287 17.84 -16.04 5.26
C ILE A 287 16.37 -16.16 4.86
N LEU A 288 15.58 -15.08 4.96
CA LEU A 288 14.17 -15.11 4.56
C LEU A 288 14.01 -15.39 3.06
N TYR A 289 14.95 -14.91 2.24
CA TYR A 289 14.96 -15.14 0.80
C TYR A 289 15.29 -16.61 0.44
N ILE A 290 16.23 -17.24 1.14
CA ILE A 290 16.52 -18.68 1.00
C ILE A 290 15.31 -19.51 1.44
N LEU A 291 14.75 -19.20 2.61
CA LEU A 291 13.57 -19.88 3.13
C LEU A 291 12.36 -19.71 2.20
N PHE A 292 12.23 -18.55 1.56
CA PHE A 292 11.23 -18.33 0.51
C PHE A 292 11.45 -19.28 -0.66
N PHE A 293 12.65 -19.43 -1.20
CA PHE A 293 12.89 -20.36 -2.31
C PHE A 293 12.65 -21.83 -1.92
N VAL A 294 13.07 -22.24 -0.72
CA VAL A 294 12.76 -23.59 -0.22
C VAL A 294 11.24 -23.78 -0.16
N GLY A 295 10.53 -22.82 0.42
CA GLY A 295 9.07 -22.79 0.46
C GLY A 295 8.44 -22.85 -0.94
N LEU A 296 8.98 -22.07 -1.89
CA LEU A 296 8.48 -21.96 -3.25
C LEU A 296 8.64 -23.29 -3.99
N LEU A 297 9.79 -23.96 -3.85
CA LEU A 297 10.00 -25.30 -4.42
C LEU A 297 9.01 -26.32 -3.88
N ILE A 298 8.65 -26.22 -2.59
CA ILE A 298 7.63 -27.09 -1.99
C ILE A 298 6.25 -26.75 -2.56
N THR A 299 5.92 -25.46 -2.71
CA THR A 299 4.67 -25.01 -3.31
C THR A 299 4.55 -25.42 -4.76
N LEU A 300 5.63 -25.40 -5.54
CA LEU A 300 5.61 -25.82 -6.95
C LEU A 300 5.36 -27.32 -7.16
N LYS A 301 5.25 -28.14 -6.10
CA LYS A 301 4.84 -29.55 -6.21
C LYS A 301 3.48 -29.73 -6.88
N PHE A 302 2.58 -28.74 -6.83
CA PHE A 302 1.30 -28.80 -7.55
C PHE A 302 1.49 -28.98 -9.06
N VAL A 303 2.61 -28.51 -9.63
CA VAL A 303 2.92 -28.67 -11.06
C VAL A 303 3.08 -30.14 -11.43
N LEU A 304 3.70 -30.95 -10.56
CA LEU A 304 3.85 -32.39 -10.77
C LEU A 304 2.53 -33.15 -10.65
N GLY A 305 1.56 -32.60 -9.92
CA GLY A 305 0.22 -33.16 -9.74
C GLY A 305 -0.88 -32.31 -10.37
N ILE A 306 -0.60 -31.66 -11.49
CA ILE A 306 -1.52 -30.72 -12.12
C ILE A 306 -2.86 -31.37 -12.50
N ASP A 307 -2.87 -32.68 -12.78
CA ASP A 307 -4.08 -33.42 -13.08
C ASP A 307 -5.02 -33.53 -11.87
N LEU A 308 -4.49 -33.56 -10.64
CA LEU A 308 -5.26 -33.54 -9.39
C LEU A 308 -5.83 -32.14 -9.09
N VAL A 309 -5.11 -31.09 -9.50
CA VAL A 309 -5.55 -29.69 -9.43
C VAL A 309 -6.73 -29.48 -10.39
N PHE A 310 -6.62 -29.91 -11.64
CA PHE A 310 -7.70 -29.82 -12.64
C PHE A 310 -8.97 -30.59 -12.25
N LYS A 311 -8.84 -31.59 -11.38
CA LYS A 311 -9.97 -32.36 -10.84
C LYS A 311 -10.48 -31.79 -9.51
N ASN A 312 -9.84 -30.77 -8.95
CA ASN A 312 -10.15 -30.20 -7.63
C ASN A 312 -10.22 -31.26 -6.52
N LYS A 313 -9.31 -32.26 -6.56
CA LYS A 313 -9.37 -33.45 -5.70
C LYS A 313 -8.39 -33.43 -4.53
N ASN A 314 -7.41 -32.54 -4.53
CA ASN A 314 -6.36 -32.48 -3.50
C ASN A 314 -6.30 -31.08 -2.88
N LYS A 315 -6.68 -31.00 -1.60
CA LYS A 315 -6.70 -29.74 -0.84
C LYS A 315 -5.33 -29.05 -0.80
N GLU A 316 -4.26 -29.81 -0.59
CA GLU A 316 -2.90 -29.25 -0.49
C GLU A 316 -2.45 -28.68 -1.84
N MET A 317 -2.70 -29.40 -2.94
CA MET A 317 -2.35 -28.90 -4.29
C MET A 317 -3.17 -27.67 -4.69
N ASN A 318 -4.43 -27.59 -4.29
CA ASN A 318 -5.24 -26.39 -4.47
C ASN A 318 -4.70 -25.21 -3.65
N ALA A 319 -4.24 -25.46 -2.42
CA ALA A 319 -3.66 -24.44 -1.57
C ALA A 319 -2.34 -23.92 -2.16
N ASP A 320 -1.55 -24.84 -2.73
CA ASP A 320 -0.34 -24.53 -3.46
C ASP A 320 -0.60 -23.68 -4.71
N LEU A 321 -1.59 -24.06 -5.51
CA LEU A 321 -2.03 -23.24 -6.65
C LEU A 321 -2.47 -21.85 -6.20
N MET A 322 -3.34 -21.73 -5.19
CA MET A 322 -3.84 -20.44 -4.73
C MET A 322 -2.70 -19.54 -4.23
N THR A 323 -1.82 -20.07 -3.39
CA THR A 323 -0.65 -19.34 -2.87
C THR A 323 0.29 -18.91 -4.00
N PHE A 324 0.51 -19.78 -4.99
CA PHE A 324 1.31 -19.46 -6.16
C PHE A 324 0.68 -18.37 -7.03
N LEU A 325 -0.64 -18.44 -7.30
CA LEU A 325 -1.36 -17.44 -8.08
C LEU A 325 -1.35 -16.06 -7.41
N MET A 326 -1.45 -15.99 -6.07
CA MET A 326 -1.34 -14.73 -5.34
C MET A 326 -0.01 -14.01 -5.61
N ILE A 327 1.09 -14.76 -5.73
CA ILE A 327 2.41 -14.21 -6.06
C ILE A 327 2.50 -13.92 -7.56
N LEU A 328 2.18 -14.91 -8.40
CA LEU A 328 2.37 -14.85 -9.84
C LEU A 328 1.53 -13.74 -10.48
N ILE A 329 0.22 -13.68 -10.21
CA ILE A 329 -0.66 -12.68 -10.85
C ILE A 329 -0.27 -11.27 -10.43
N THR A 330 0.10 -11.08 -9.16
CA THR A 330 0.58 -9.78 -8.68
C THR A 330 1.84 -9.36 -9.42
N ILE A 331 2.88 -10.21 -9.47
CA ILE A 331 4.15 -9.88 -10.14
C ILE A 331 3.95 -9.71 -11.65
N MET A 332 3.23 -10.62 -12.30
CA MET A 332 3.06 -10.60 -13.76
C MET A 332 2.28 -9.38 -14.25
N PHE A 333 1.38 -8.82 -13.44
CA PHE A 333 0.75 -7.55 -13.76
C PHE A 333 1.79 -6.42 -13.91
N PHE A 334 2.76 -6.34 -13.00
CA PHE A 334 3.79 -5.31 -13.09
C PHE A 334 4.81 -5.59 -14.19
N VAL A 335 5.11 -6.86 -14.48
CA VAL A 335 6.00 -7.26 -15.59
C VAL A 335 5.41 -6.94 -16.96
N VAL A 336 4.12 -7.25 -17.16
CA VAL A 336 3.49 -7.26 -18.49
C VAL A 336 2.65 -6.01 -18.76
N VAL A 337 1.89 -5.54 -17.76
CA VAL A 337 0.92 -4.45 -17.92
C VAL A 337 1.56 -3.11 -17.56
N GLN A 338 2.15 -2.98 -16.36
CA GLN A 338 2.82 -1.74 -15.97
C GLN A 338 4.20 -1.58 -16.60
N ARG A 339 4.89 -2.70 -16.90
CA ARG A 339 6.26 -2.76 -17.42
C ARG A 339 7.25 -1.88 -16.67
N GLN A 340 7.10 -1.83 -15.34
CA GLN A 340 8.01 -1.14 -14.43
C GLN A 340 7.89 -1.72 -13.03
N ILE A 341 8.98 -1.65 -12.26
CA ILE A 341 8.97 -1.97 -10.83
C ILE A 341 8.02 -0.99 -10.11
N GLY A 342 8.13 0.30 -10.40
CA GLY A 342 7.42 1.35 -9.67
C GLY A 342 7.80 1.41 -8.20
N ASP A 343 6.97 2.06 -7.39
CA ASP A 343 7.13 2.03 -5.93
C ASP A 343 6.85 0.60 -5.43
N PRO A 344 7.74 0.00 -4.62
CA PRO A 344 7.51 -1.32 -4.04
C PRO A 344 6.13 -1.46 -3.37
N ARG A 345 5.48 -0.38 -2.91
CA ARG A 345 4.16 -0.45 -2.24
C ARG A 345 3.03 -0.91 -3.14
N TRP A 346 3.17 -0.68 -4.44
CA TRP A 346 2.14 -1.09 -5.41
C TRP A 346 2.00 -2.61 -5.49
N GLN A 347 3.02 -3.35 -5.05
CA GLN A 347 3.11 -4.81 -5.12
C GLN A 347 2.83 -5.48 -3.76
N MET A 348 2.41 -4.73 -2.74
CA MET A 348 2.25 -5.20 -1.35
C MET A 348 1.28 -6.36 -1.22
N PHE A 349 0.38 -6.53 -2.18
CA PHE A 349 -0.57 -7.64 -2.22
C PHE A 349 0.11 -9.02 -2.27
N ALA A 350 1.32 -9.11 -2.84
CA ALA A 350 2.07 -10.37 -2.88
C ALA A 350 2.63 -10.77 -1.50
N ALA A 351 2.91 -9.80 -0.62
CA ALA A 351 3.66 -10.03 0.62
C ALA A 351 3.06 -11.12 1.55
N PRO A 352 1.75 -11.15 1.82
CA PRO A 352 1.13 -12.21 2.63
C PRO A 352 1.41 -13.62 2.08
N ALA A 353 1.33 -13.81 0.75
CA ALA A 353 1.65 -15.09 0.14
C ALA A 353 3.14 -15.42 0.23
N LEU A 354 4.04 -14.43 0.08
CA LEU A 354 5.48 -14.64 0.32
C LEU A 354 5.74 -15.14 1.76
N PHE A 355 5.08 -14.55 2.76
CA PHE A 355 5.22 -14.96 4.16
C PHE A 355 4.65 -16.36 4.43
N ILE A 356 3.54 -16.73 3.79
CA ILE A 356 2.99 -18.10 3.85
C ILE A 356 3.98 -19.10 3.24
N VAL A 357 4.57 -18.78 2.09
CA VAL A 357 5.59 -19.61 1.43
C VAL A 357 6.82 -19.79 2.33
N ILE A 358 7.32 -18.72 2.95
CA ILE A 358 8.42 -18.81 3.93
C ILE A 358 8.03 -19.71 5.11
N GLY A 359 6.79 -19.59 5.61
CA GLY A 359 6.26 -20.46 6.65
C GLY A 359 6.34 -21.94 6.28
N ARG A 360 6.06 -22.30 5.03
CA ARG A 360 6.25 -23.68 4.54
C ARG A 360 7.71 -24.10 4.49
N GLY A 361 8.60 -23.22 4.01
CA GLY A 361 10.04 -23.47 4.00
C GLY A 361 10.59 -23.75 5.40
N ILE A 362 10.18 -22.96 6.39
CA ILE A 362 10.53 -23.14 7.80
C ILE A 362 9.99 -24.46 8.34
N MET A 363 8.73 -24.80 8.06
CA MET A 363 8.13 -26.05 8.53
C MET A 363 8.79 -27.29 7.91
N TRP A 364 9.21 -27.22 6.64
CA TRP A 364 10.00 -28.27 6.04
C TRP A 364 11.36 -28.44 6.70
N GLY A 365 12.04 -27.33 7.00
CA GLY A 365 13.29 -27.34 7.77
C GLY A 365 13.09 -27.96 9.16
N TYR A 366 11.99 -27.62 9.84
CA TYR A 366 11.62 -28.20 11.14
C TYR A 366 11.52 -29.72 11.04
N ASP A 367 10.74 -30.22 10.09
CA ASP A 367 10.49 -31.66 9.95
C ASP A 367 11.76 -32.42 9.54
N TYR A 368 12.68 -31.77 8.84
CA TYR A 368 14.00 -32.33 8.54
C TYR A 368 14.88 -32.44 9.80
N PHE A 369 15.09 -31.35 10.53
CA PHE A 369 15.99 -31.32 11.68
C PHE A 369 15.42 -32.04 12.91
N LYS A 370 14.09 -32.09 13.05
CA LYS A 370 13.41 -32.77 14.17
C LYS A 370 13.76 -34.25 14.24
N LYS A 371 14.11 -34.87 13.11
CA LYS A 371 14.58 -36.28 13.04
C LYS A 371 15.83 -36.53 13.89
N TYR A 372 16.68 -35.52 14.04
CA TYR A 372 17.92 -35.60 14.82
C TYR A 372 17.75 -35.09 16.24
N SER A 373 17.12 -33.92 16.42
CA SER A 373 16.79 -33.36 17.73
C SER A 373 15.62 -32.41 17.63
N LYS A 374 14.54 -32.71 18.35
CA LYS A 374 13.38 -31.82 18.44
C LYS A 374 13.77 -30.44 18.98
N ASN A 375 14.57 -30.41 20.05
CA ASN A 375 14.99 -29.16 20.67
C ASN A 375 15.97 -28.40 19.77
N GLY A 376 16.87 -29.11 19.08
CA GLY A 376 17.77 -28.52 18.09
C GLY A 376 17.01 -27.89 16.92
N ALA A 377 16.00 -28.57 16.37
CA ALA A 377 15.16 -28.04 15.30
C ALA A 377 14.42 -26.77 15.72
N ILE A 378 13.87 -26.74 16.95
CA ILE A 378 13.23 -25.55 17.51
C ILE A 378 14.25 -24.41 17.63
N ALA A 379 15.41 -24.66 18.23
CA ALA A 379 16.44 -23.65 18.41
C ALA A 379 16.91 -23.03 17.07
N VAL A 380 17.16 -23.87 16.06
CA VAL A 380 17.55 -23.40 14.71
C VAL A 380 16.47 -22.51 14.12
N ILE A 381 15.20 -22.92 14.17
CA ILE A 381 14.10 -22.12 13.61
C ILE A 381 13.89 -20.83 14.36
N THR A 382 13.96 -20.86 15.69
CA THR A 382 13.87 -19.65 16.51
C THR A 382 14.97 -18.67 16.13
N VAL A 383 16.22 -19.13 15.96
CA VAL A 383 17.33 -18.26 15.52
C VAL A 383 17.07 -17.68 14.13
N LEU A 384 16.65 -18.49 13.16
CA LEU A 384 16.34 -18.02 11.79
C LEU A 384 15.22 -16.97 11.79
N LEU A 385 14.16 -17.19 12.59
CA LEU A 385 13.07 -16.24 12.75
C LEU A 385 13.53 -14.95 13.43
N LEU A 386 14.34 -15.03 14.49
CA LEU A 386 14.85 -13.85 15.20
C LEU A 386 15.73 -12.99 14.28
N ILE A 387 16.58 -13.60 13.44
CA ILE A 387 17.40 -12.86 12.47
C ILE A 387 16.50 -12.16 11.44
N GLY A 388 15.51 -12.87 10.88
CA GLY A 388 14.55 -12.29 9.94
C GLY A 388 13.74 -11.13 10.55
N ILE A 389 13.24 -11.31 11.77
CA ILE A 389 12.51 -10.28 12.52
C ILE A 389 13.37 -9.05 12.77
N PHE A 390 14.60 -9.26 13.26
CA PHE A 390 15.52 -8.17 13.58
C PHE A 390 15.88 -7.36 12.32
N SER A 391 16.17 -8.03 11.20
CA SER A 391 16.48 -7.38 9.92
C SER A 391 15.32 -6.51 9.43
N GLN A 392 14.08 -7.03 9.46
CA GLN A 392 12.89 -6.32 9.02
C GLN A 392 12.56 -5.09 9.90
N ILE A 393 12.62 -5.23 11.22
CA ILE A 393 12.37 -4.11 12.15
C ILE A 393 13.45 -3.04 12.01
N THR A 394 14.72 -3.44 11.90
CA THR A 394 15.84 -2.49 11.78
C THR A 394 15.73 -1.67 10.49
N GLN A 395 15.34 -2.29 9.39
CA GLN A 395 15.11 -1.55 8.15
C GLN A 395 13.94 -0.58 8.25
N ALA A 396 12.82 -1.02 8.83
CA ALA A 396 11.68 -0.14 9.06
C ALA A 396 12.07 1.08 9.89
N ASP A 397 12.74 0.86 11.03
CA ASP A 397 13.18 1.89 11.94
C ASP A 397 14.13 2.88 11.25
N SER A 398 15.11 2.36 10.50
CA SER A 398 16.05 3.18 9.74
C SER A 398 15.36 4.04 8.68
N LEU A 399 14.52 3.44 7.82
CA LEU A 399 13.84 4.16 6.74
C LEU A 399 12.86 5.21 7.28
N LEU A 400 12.14 4.89 8.35
CA LEU A 400 11.23 5.85 8.99
C LEU A 400 12.00 7.00 9.62
N ASN A 401 13.11 6.73 10.32
CA ASN A 401 13.93 7.78 10.92
C ASN A 401 14.65 8.66 9.89
N GLN A 402 15.06 8.08 8.76
CA GLN A 402 15.66 8.84 7.66
C GLN A 402 14.63 9.75 6.98
N ARG A 403 13.40 9.26 6.76
CA ARG A 403 12.40 9.93 5.93
C ARG A 403 11.37 10.79 6.68
N LYS A 404 11.39 10.81 8.01
CA LYS A 404 10.38 11.52 8.82
C LYS A 404 10.28 13.03 8.56
N ASN A 405 11.37 13.64 8.08
CA ASN A 405 11.47 15.07 7.80
C ASN A 405 11.70 15.37 6.31
N ASP A 406 11.46 14.40 5.41
CA ASP A 406 11.76 14.52 3.97
C ASP A 406 11.09 15.74 3.31
N GLN A 407 10.03 16.31 3.89
CA GLN A 407 9.28 17.43 3.31
C GLN A 407 9.00 18.55 4.32
N ALA A 408 9.84 18.66 5.36
CA ALA A 408 9.68 19.69 6.39
C ALA A 408 9.72 21.11 5.81
N GLY A 409 10.56 21.36 4.78
CA GLY A 409 10.61 22.62 4.04
C GLY A 409 9.28 23.00 3.39
N ILE A 410 8.59 22.01 2.78
CA ILE A 410 7.28 22.23 2.16
C ILE A 410 6.25 22.65 3.22
N LYS A 411 6.25 21.97 4.37
CA LYS A 411 5.34 22.31 5.48
C LYS A 411 5.57 23.72 6.00
N SER A 412 6.83 24.12 6.23
CA SER A 412 7.17 25.46 6.72
C SER A 412 6.79 26.56 5.72
N ALA A 413 6.99 26.32 4.41
CA ALA A 413 6.54 27.25 3.37
C ALA A 413 5.01 27.36 3.32
N ALA A 414 4.30 26.24 3.46
CA ALA A 414 2.84 26.21 3.50
C ALA A 414 2.27 26.94 4.73
N GLU A 415 2.88 26.75 5.91
CA GLU A 415 2.52 27.47 7.14
C GLU A 415 2.77 28.98 7.01
N PHE A 416 3.89 29.38 6.40
CA PHE A 416 4.17 30.79 6.08
C PHE A 416 3.07 31.37 5.17
N ILE A 417 2.71 30.68 4.09
CA ILE A 417 1.66 31.12 3.18
C ILE A 417 0.33 31.25 3.92
N LYS A 418 -0.05 30.25 4.74
CA LYS A 418 -1.30 30.27 5.51
C LYS A 418 -1.40 31.49 6.44
N GLN A 419 -0.29 31.91 7.04
CA GLN A 419 -0.23 33.08 7.92
C GLN A 419 -0.25 34.42 7.16
N ASN A 420 0.19 34.44 5.89
CA ASN A 420 0.36 35.65 5.09
C ASN A 420 -0.63 35.76 3.91
N SER A 421 -1.66 34.92 3.89
CA SER A 421 -2.74 34.95 2.89
C SER A 421 -4.12 34.78 3.52
N GLU A 422 -5.15 35.25 2.83
CA GLU A 422 -6.56 35.04 3.13
C GLU A 422 -7.08 33.75 2.46
N VAL A 423 -8.17 33.20 3.00
CA VAL A 423 -8.82 32.01 2.42
C VAL A 423 -9.31 32.32 1.02
N GLY A 424 -8.97 31.46 0.05
CA GLY A 424 -9.32 31.63 -1.36
C GLY A 424 -8.26 32.33 -2.22
N GLU A 425 -7.23 32.94 -1.62
CA GLU A 425 -6.09 33.46 -2.38
C GLU A 425 -5.28 32.32 -3.00
N TRP A 426 -5.03 32.42 -4.31
CA TRP A 426 -4.35 31.38 -5.08
C TRP A 426 -2.85 31.32 -4.80
N VAL A 427 -2.33 30.09 -4.80
CA VAL A 427 -0.91 29.78 -4.76
C VAL A 427 -0.54 29.03 -6.03
N LEU A 428 0.60 29.35 -6.60
CA LEU A 428 1.19 28.60 -7.70
C LEU A 428 2.43 27.85 -7.20
N SER A 429 2.61 26.59 -7.59
CA SER A 429 3.80 25.83 -7.18
C SER A 429 4.27 24.82 -8.22
N ASN A 430 5.58 24.56 -8.27
CA ASN A 430 6.11 23.46 -9.06
C ASN A 430 6.06 22.14 -8.26
N ASN A 431 5.36 21.13 -8.76
CA ASN A 431 5.43 19.75 -8.25
C ASN A 431 5.05 19.50 -6.78
N ILE A 432 4.42 20.46 -6.07
CA ILE A 432 4.01 20.31 -4.65
C ILE A 432 2.59 20.85 -4.36
N HIS A 433 1.75 20.97 -5.39
CA HIS A 433 0.44 21.60 -5.26
C HIS A 433 -0.54 20.82 -4.35
N ALA A 434 -0.42 19.49 -4.21
CA ALA A 434 -1.25 18.72 -3.28
C ALA A 434 -0.86 19.02 -1.83
N GLU A 435 0.43 18.91 -1.51
CA GLU A 435 0.96 19.20 -0.18
C GLU A 435 0.67 20.63 0.25
N MET A 436 0.89 21.58 -0.68
CA MET A 436 0.62 23.00 -0.46
C MET A 436 -0.87 23.27 -0.26
N THR A 437 -1.76 22.69 -1.10
CA THR A 437 -3.21 22.85 -0.92
C THR A 437 -3.64 22.39 0.47
N TYR A 438 -3.12 21.24 0.92
CA TYR A 438 -3.50 20.68 2.19
C TYR A 438 -2.98 21.47 3.39
N TRP A 439 -1.67 21.75 3.45
CA TRP A 439 -1.06 22.42 4.61
C TRP A 439 -1.31 23.93 4.63
N ALA A 440 -1.22 24.61 3.48
CA ALA A 440 -1.46 26.05 3.42
C ALA A 440 -2.95 26.36 3.59
N ASP A 441 -3.83 25.39 3.32
CA ASP A 441 -5.27 25.57 3.31
C ASP A 441 -5.68 26.63 2.27
N ARG A 442 -5.02 26.60 1.10
CA ARG A 442 -5.19 27.56 0.01
C ARG A 442 -5.36 26.83 -1.32
N PRO A 443 -6.19 27.35 -2.25
CA PRO A 443 -6.24 26.81 -3.60
C PRO A 443 -4.84 26.88 -4.23
N THR A 444 -4.27 25.73 -4.57
CA THR A 444 -2.96 25.67 -5.20
C THR A 444 -3.04 25.00 -6.56
N ARG A 445 -2.43 25.62 -7.58
CA ARG A 445 -2.29 25.05 -8.92
C ARG A 445 -0.83 24.74 -9.23
N GLY A 446 -0.62 23.67 -10.00
CA GLY A 446 0.67 23.38 -10.61
C GLY A 446 1.02 24.40 -11.70
N PHE A 447 2.28 24.42 -12.13
CA PHE A 447 2.69 25.23 -13.27
C PHE A 447 2.03 24.73 -14.57
N GLY A 448 1.94 25.62 -15.57
CA GLY A 448 1.51 25.27 -16.91
C GLY A 448 2.50 24.33 -17.62
N LYS A 449 2.18 23.95 -18.85
CA LYS A 449 3.04 23.06 -19.66
C LYS A 449 4.40 23.68 -19.95
N ASP A 450 4.43 24.99 -20.08
CA ASP A 450 5.60 25.82 -20.35
C ASP A 450 5.48 27.18 -19.65
N GLU A 451 6.48 28.03 -19.86
CA GLU A 451 6.55 29.38 -19.30
C GLU A 451 5.38 30.26 -19.76
N GLU A 452 5.01 30.21 -21.05
CA GLU A 452 3.93 31.04 -21.61
C GLU A 452 2.56 30.65 -21.03
N ASP A 453 2.29 29.35 -20.96
CA ASP A 453 1.08 28.80 -20.32
C ASP A 453 1.03 29.18 -18.84
N THR A 454 2.18 29.16 -18.16
CA THR A 454 2.25 29.54 -16.74
C THR A 454 1.96 31.03 -16.53
N LEU A 455 2.46 31.91 -17.39
CA LEU A 455 2.14 33.33 -17.34
C LEU A 455 0.64 33.58 -17.58
N LYS A 456 0.01 32.85 -18.52
CA LYS A 456 -1.45 32.92 -18.72
C LYS A 456 -2.23 32.49 -17.47
N VAL A 457 -1.78 31.43 -16.79
CA VAL A 457 -2.37 30.98 -15.52
C VAL A 457 -2.23 32.04 -14.44
N ILE A 458 -1.10 32.76 -14.40
CA ILE A 458 -0.87 33.85 -13.45
C ILE A 458 -1.82 35.02 -13.72
N GLU A 459 -2.03 35.39 -14.99
CA GLU A 459 -2.99 36.43 -15.37
C GLU A 459 -4.44 36.03 -15.04
N GLU A 460 -4.80 34.75 -15.26
CA GLU A 460 -6.13 34.20 -15.00
C GLU A 460 -6.45 34.16 -13.50
N LEU A 461 -5.56 33.57 -12.70
CA LEU A 461 -5.81 33.26 -11.29
C LEU A 461 -5.36 34.35 -10.32
N LYS A 462 -4.46 35.25 -10.77
CA LYS A 462 -3.83 36.29 -9.95
C LYS A 462 -3.33 35.75 -8.59
N PRO A 463 -2.44 34.74 -8.60
CA PRO A 463 -1.97 34.12 -7.36
C PRO A 463 -1.21 35.13 -6.51
N LYS A 464 -1.37 35.05 -5.18
CA LYS A 464 -0.62 35.90 -4.26
C LYS A 464 0.83 35.46 -4.11
N PHE A 465 1.02 34.14 -4.12
CA PHE A 465 2.33 33.53 -3.94
C PHE A 465 2.64 32.53 -5.06
N LEU A 466 3.91 32.52 -5.44
CA LEU A 466 4.53 31.50 -6.27
C LEU A 466 5.58 30.78 -5.43
N VAL A 467 5.60 29.45 -5.47
CA VAL A 467 6.52 28.62 -4.70
C VAL A 467 7.37 27.80 -5.65
N ILE A 468 8.69 27.94 -5.51
CA ILE A 468 9.66 27.10 -6.23
C ILE A 468 10.36 26.19 -5.24
N THR A 469 10.43 24.91 -5.59
CA THR A 469 11.10 23.87 -4.82
C THR A 469 12.04 23.03 -5.68
N SER A 470 13.17 22.64 -5.09
CA SER A 470 14.12 21.67 -5.63
C SER A 470 13.94 20.25 -5.06
N TYR A 471 12.89 19.99 -4.28
CA TYR A 471 12.61 18.65 -3.74
C TYR A 471 12.33 17.62 -4.85
N PHE A 472 11.70 18.07 -5.93
CA PHE A 472 11.34 17.24 -7.07
C PHE A 472 11.91 17.87 -8.35
N ASN A 473 12.46 17.02 -9.22
CA ASN A 473 12.97 17.46 -10.50
C ASN A 473 11.86 18.15 -11.30
N SER A 474 12.11 19.38 -11.72
CA SER A 474 11.25 20.18 -12.57
C SER A 474 12.02 20.57 -13.83
N LEU A 475 11.32 21.05 -14.87
CA LEU A 475 11.98 21.55 -16.06
C LEU A 475 12.82 22.79 -15.72
N ASP A 476 13.97 22.98 -16.38
CA ASP A 476 14.93 24.04 -16.04
C ASP A 476 14.30 25.44 -16.03
N TRP A 477 13.40 25.72 -16.99
CA TRP A 477 12.68 27.00 -17.06
C TRP A 477 11.90 27.34 -15.80
N THR A 478 11.42 26.34 -15.04
CA THR A 478 10.64 26.55 -13.81
C THR A 478 11.47 27.23 -12.73
N TYR A 479 12.76 26.91 -12.64
CA TYR A 479 13.69 27.50 -11.68
C TYR A 479 14.14 28.89 -12.11
N GLU A 480 14.23 29.13 -13.42
CA GLU A 480 14.67 30.40 -14.00
C GLU A 480 13.55 31.45 -14.06
N LEU A 481 12.28 31.05 -13.98
CA LEU A 481 11.11 31.92 -14.13
C LEU A 481 11.18 33.21 -13.29
N PRO A 482 11.48 33.20 -11.97
CA PRO A 482 11.54 34.44 -11.20
C PRO A 482 12.70 35.35 -11.61
N SER A 483 13.79 34.77 -12.09
CA SER A 483 14.95 35.55 -12.54
C SER A 483 14.74 36.22 -13.90
N ARG A 484 13.90 35.63 -14.76
CA ARG A 484 13.50 36.19 -16.06
C ARG A 484 12.47 37.32 -15.91
N HIS A 485 11.66 37.28 -14.85
CA HIS A 485 10.56 38.22 -14.58
C HIS A 485 10.68 38.84 -13.18
N MET A 486 11.80 39.53 -12.91
CA MET A 486 12.08 40.10 -11.58
C MET A 486 11.10 41.20 -11.15
N ASP A 487 10.41 41.81 -12.10
CA ASP A 487 9.34 42.78 -11.87
C ASP A 487 8.06 42.11 -11.32
N LEU A 488 7.77 40.89 -11.76
CA LEU A 488 6.60 40.12 -11.33
C LEU A 488 6.81 39.39 -10.00
N PHE A 489 8.03 39.00 -9.65
CA PHE A 489 8.27 38.11 -8.51
C PHE A 489 9.25 38.72 -7.49
N THR A 490 8.81 38.83 -6.25
CA THR A 490 9.67 39.29 -5.14
C THR A 490 9.83 38.17 -4.10
N PRO A 491 11.05 37.69 -3.81
CA PRO A 491 11.24 36.65 -2.79
C PRO A 491 10.89 37.20 -1.40
N VAL A 492 10.07 36.45 -0.65
CA VAL A 492 9.59 36.86 0.68
C VAL A 492 9.91 35.85 1.78
N ALA A 493 10.16 34.59 1.43
CA ALA A 493 10.64 33.58 2.37
C ALA A 493 11.44 32.49 1.66
N ALA A 494 12.38 31.87 2.37
CA ALA A 494 13.16 30.73 1.89
C ALA A 494 13.41 29.75 3.04
N PHE A 495 13.41 28.45 2.73
CA PHE A 495 13.62 27.39 3.72
C PHE A 495 14.58 26.31 3.20
N ASP A 496 15.32 25.68 4.13
CA ASP A 496 16.12 24.49 3.85
C ASP A 496 15.28 23.19 3.82
N ILE A 497 15.94 22.06 3.55
CA ILE A 497 15.31 20.73 3.53
C ILE A 497 14.66 20.33 4.87
N TYR A 498 15.03 20.99 5.97
CA TYR A 498 14.55 20.70 7.32
C TYR A 498 13.48 21.70 7.80
N GLY A 499 13.07 22.63 6.95
CA GLY A 499 12.06 23.65 7.31
C GLY A 499 12.62 24.83 8.09
N LYS A 500 13.94 25.01 8.15
CA LYS A 500 14.52 26.20 8.81
C LYS A 500 14.43 27.40 7.88
N PRO A 501 13.92 28.55 8.35
CA PRO A 501 13.91 29.78 7.57
C PRO A 501 15.35 30.27 7.35
N LEU A 502 15.63 30.74 6.13
CA LEU A 502 16.94 31.25 5.73
C LEU A 502 16.93 32.78 5.72
N VAL A 503 17.98 33.38 6.30
CA VAL A 503 18.11 34.84 6.46
C VAL A 503 18.76 35.50 5.23
N SER A 504 19.47 34.73 4.41
CA SER A 504 20.11 35.19 3.17
C SER A 504 19.92 34.17 2.04
N THR A 505 19.68 34.65 0.82
CA THR A 505 19.56 33.83 -0.40
C THR A 505 20.87 33.16 -0.85
N GLU A 506 22.02 33.50 -0.23
CA GLU A 506 23.32 32.84 -0.47
C GLU A 506 23.40 31.40 0.11
N GLN A 507 22.49 31.04 1.01
CA GLN A 507 22.34 29.65 1.47
C GLN A 507 21.43 28.94 0.49
N ASN A 508 21.92 27.89 -0.20
CA ASN A 508 21.17 27.11 -1.20
C ASN A 508 19.78 26.70 -0.67
N PRO A 509 18.71 27.44 -1.02
CA PRO A 509 17.39 27.18 -0.48
C PRO A 509 16.79 25.97 -1.21
N THR A 510 16.09 25.12 -0.48
CA THR A 510 15.35 24.01 -1.10
C THR A 510 13.98 24.48 -1.57
N ILE A 511 13.41 25.47 -0.89
CA ILE A 511 12.13 26.07 -1.23
C ILE A 511 12.19 27.59 -1.06
N VAL A 512 11.64 28.31 -2.03
CA VAL A 512 11.55 29.77 -2.03
C VAL A 512 10.11 30.18 -2.34
N VAL A 513 9.58 31.07 -1.53
CA VAL A 513 8.26 31.69 -1.69
C VAL A 513 8.46 33.09 -2.24
N TYR A 514 7.82 33.35 -3.37
CA TYR A 514 7.79 34.64 -4.04
C TYR A 514 6.40 35.25 -3.90
N LYS A 515 6.32 36.53 -3.55
CA LYS A 515 5.12 37.34 -3.74
C LYS A 515 5.00 37.69 -5.22
N VAL A 516 3.80 37.55 -5.77
CA VAL A 516 3.51 37.92 -7.15
C VAL A 516 2.95 39.35 -7.18
N ASN A 517 3.54 40.21 -8.00
CA ASN A 517 3.18 41.63 -8.12
C ASN A 517 2.26 41.82 -9.34
N ILE A 518 0.94 41.81 -9.12
CA ILE A 518 -0.11 41.95 -10.15
C ILE A 518 -1.15 42.97 -9.72
#